data_AF-A0A6B3G1E4-F1
#
_entry.id   AF-A0A6B3G1E4-F1
#
_cell.length_a   1.000
_cell.length_b   1.000
_cell.length_c   1.000
_cell.angle_alpha   90.00
_cell.angle_beta   90.00
_cell.angle_gamma   90.00
#
_symmetry.space_group_name_H-M   'P 1'
#
loop_
_entity.id
_entity.type
_entity.pdbx_description
1 polymer ?
#
loop_
_entity_poly.entity_id
_entity_poly.type
_entity_poly.pdbx_seq_one_letter_code
_entity_poly.pdbx_strand_id
1 'polypeptide(L)'
;MPGGDAREAAKTVTGSFADGQGMPYLAELPARGPGADMIGRSVGLLVEMYGHVEPSGWRISDRPGRDTRRARSWLGEDLDALEEFTQGYEGLLKVQAVGPWTLAAALELRGGEAMLADAGACRDLAGSLAEGLRAHLADVRRRMPGADVVLQLDEPSLTAVLLGRVRSASGYRTYRA
;
A
#
# COMPACT_ATOMS: atom_id res chain seq x y z
N MET A 1 3.39 11.84 4.92
CA MET A 1 3.81 12.79 5.97
C MET A 1 5.33 12.78 6.08
N PRO A 2 5.98 13.93 6.33
CA PRO A 2 7.39 13.96 6.69
C PRO A 2 7.62 13.27 8.04
N GLY A 3 8.84 12.81 8.29
CA GLY A 3 9.21 12.11 9.53
C GLY A 3 8.94 10.60 9.49
N GLY A 4 9.21 9.93 10.62
CA GLY A 4 9.14 8.48 10.73
C GLY A 4 8.54 7.96 12.03
N ASP A 5 7.88 8.81 12.81
CA ASP A 5 7.22 8.42 14.06
C ASP A 5 5.71 8.21 13.80
N ALA A 6 5.24 6.98 13.99
CA ALA A 6 3.84 6.61 13.78
C ALA A 6 2.88 7.29 14.76
N ARG A 7 3.28 7.44 16.03
CA ARG A 7 2.43 8.07 17.07
C ARG A 7 2.27 9.56 16.84
N GLU A 8 3.38 10.25 16.56
CA GLU A 8 3.32 11.69 16.26
C GLU A 8 2.50 11.95 15.00
N ALA A 9 2.62 11.09 13.98
CA ALA A 9 1.79 11.18 12.78
C ALA A 9 0.30 10.95 13.07
N ALA A 10 -0.04 9.89 13.82
CA ALA A 10 -1.41 9.58 14.19
C ALA A 10 -2.05 10.70 15.02
N LYS A 11 -1.36 11.16 16.08
CA LYS A 11 -1.77 12.29 16.92
C LYS A 11 -2.00 13.56 16.12
N THR A 12 -1.10 13.86 15.18
CA THR A 12 -1.24 15.04 14.32
C THR A 12 -2.47 14.94 13.42
N VAL A 13 -2.67 13.78 12.78
CA VAL A 13 -3.80 13.58 11.87
C VAL A 13 -5.12 13.61 12.62
N THR A 14 -5.28 12.88 13.72
CA THR A 14 -6.53 12.87 14.48
C THR A 14 -6.80 14.23 15.12
N GLY A 15 -5.77 14.88 15.68
CA GLY A 15 -5.88 16.22 16.28
C GLY A 15 -6.26 17.32 15.28
N SER A 16 -5.88 17.18 14.00
CA SER A 16 -6.24 18.15 12.95
C SER A 16 -7.74 18.16 12.62
N PHE A 17 -8.48 17.12 12.98
CA PHE A 17 -9.92 16.95 12.71
C PHE A 17 -10.75 16.83 14.00
N ALA A 18 -10.22 17.33 15.13
CA ALA A 18 -10.86 17.24 16.44
C ALA A 18 -12.14 18.08 16.58
N ASP A 19 -12.40 19.02 15.66
CA ASP A 19 -13.64 19.79 15.58
C ASP A 19 -14.79 19.01 14.91
N GLY A 20 -14.56 17.75 14.53
CA GLY A 20 -15.53 16.88 13.90
C GLY A 20 -15.72 17.15 12.41
N GLN A 21 -14.94 18.05 11.81
CA GLN A 21 -14.98 18.32 10.38
C GLN A 21 -13.80 17.63 9.69
N GLY A 22 -14.10 16.74 8.74
CA GLY A 22 -13.09 16.09 7.91
C GLY A 22 -13.00 14.59 8.12
N MET A 23 -11.86 14.02 7.75
CA MET A 23 -11.66 12.58 7.69
C MET A 23 -10.20 12.27 8.08
N PRO A 24 -9.95 11.91 9.36
CA PRO A 24 -8.68 11.33 9.77
C PRO A 24 -8.25 10.21 8.84
N TYR A 25 -6.94 10.01 8.69
CA TYR A 25 -6.41 9.07 7.73
C TYR A 25 -5.17 8.34 8.26
N LEU A 26 -4.98 7.10 7.81
CA LEU A 26 -3.76 6.34 8.11
C LEU A 26 -2.57 6.97 7.36
N ALA A 27 -1.66 7.64 8.08
CA ALA A 27 -0.58 8.38 7.44
C ALA A 27 0.46 7.47 6.77
N GLU A 28 0.99 7.91 5.62
CA GLU A 28 2.18 7.31 5.02
C GLU A 28 3.46 7.96 5.55
N LEU A 29 4.45 7.15 5.95
CA LEU A 29 5.72 7.63 6.50
C LEU A 29 6.90 7.01 5.73
N PRO A 30 7.08 7.36 4.44
CA PRO A 30 8.10 6.76 3.58
C PRO A 30 9.54 6.99 4.08
N ALA A 31 9.78 7.98 4.93
CA ALA A 31 11.11 8.24 5.49
C ALA A 31 11.61 7.13 6.44
N ARG A 32 10.74 6.20 6.87
CA ARG A 32 11.14 4.97 7.60
C ARG A 32 11.86 3.94 6.72
N GLY A 33 11.96 4.20 5.41
CA GLY A 33 12.64 3.35 4.46
C GLY A 33 11.74 2.30 3.81
N PRO A 34 12.32 1.30 3.13
CA PRO A 34 11.56 0.47 2.21
C PRO A 34 10.51 -0.36 2.94
N GLY A 35 9.28 -0.34 2.43
CA GLY A 35 8.13 -0.99 3.06
C GLY A 35 7.19 0.01 3.74
N ALA A 36 7.65 1.22 4.04
CA ALA A 36 6.81 2.29 4.58
C ALA A 36 6.31 3.27 3.49
N ASP A 37 6.88 3.18 2.29
CA ASP A 37 6.39 3.83 1.08
C ASP A 37 5.09 3.16 0.56
N MET A 38 4.37 3.86 -0.32
CA MET A 38 3.06 3.39 -0.84
C MET A 38 3.14 2.00 -1.48
N ILE A 39 4.20 1.71 -2.24
CA ILE A 39 4.37 0.43 -2.94
C ILE A 39 4.66 -0.66 -1.91
N GLY A 40 5.67 -0.43 -1.06
CA GLY A 40 6.07 -1.37 -0.05
C GLY A 40 4.97 -1.71 0.94
N ARG A 41 4.21 -0.71 1.41
CA ARG A 41 3.05 -0.92 2.29
C ARG A 41 2.01 -1.81 1.61
N SER A 42 1.71 -1.53 0.35
CA SER A 42 0.73 -2.31 -0.42
C SER A 42 1.21 -3.73 -0.73
N VAL A 43 2.52 -3.94 -0.94
CA VAL A 43 3.14 -5.27 -0.98
C VAL A 43 2.93 -6.02 0.34
N GLY A 44 3.00 -5.31 1.48
CA GLY A 44 2.71 -5.88 2.80
C GLY A 44 1.29 -6.44 2.95
N LEU A 45 0.33 -5.91 2.17
CA LEU A 45 -1.07 -6.36 2.16
C LEU A 45 -1.29 -7.62 1.33
N LEU A 46 -0.40 -7.95 0.39
CA LEU A 46 -0.60 -9.07 -0.51
C LEU A 46 -0.63 -10.42 0.24
N VAL A 47 -1.53 -11.28 -0.22
CA VAL A 47 -1.80 -12.62 0.31
C VAL A 47 -1.21 -13.67 -0.64
N GLU A 48 -0.42 -14.60 -0.10
CA GLU A 48 0.31 -15.62 -0.88
C GLU A 48 1.21 -15.06 -2.00
N MET A 49 1.52 -13.77 -1.96
CA MET A 49 2.47 -13.09 -2.85
C MET A 49 3.36 -12.20 -1.99
N TYR A 50 4.67 -12.29 -2.22
CA TYR A 50 5.67 -11.62 -1.38
C TYR A 50 6.62 -10.82 -2.24
N GLY A 51 7.25 -9.81 -1.65
CA GLY A 51 8.20 -8.95 -2.34
C GLY A 51 9.46 -8.66 -1.53
N HIS A 52 10.55 -8.42 -2.26
CA HIS A 52 11.79 -7.90 -1.71
C HIS A 52 12.29 -6.72 -2.55
N VAL A 53 13.11 -5.89 -1.94
CA VAL A 53 13.65 -4.70 -2.58
C VAL A 53 14.99 -5.03 -3.23
N GLU A 54 15.13 -4.63 -4.47
CA GLU A 54 16.36 -4.67 -5.25
C GLU A 54 16.76 -3.26 -5.73
N PRO A 55 17.99 -3.05 -6.22
CA PRO A 55 18.40 -1.74 -6.74
C PRO A 55 17.50 -1.21 -7.87
N SER A 56 16.86 -2.09 -8.65
CA SER A 56 15.96 -1.72 -9.73
C SER A 56 14.53 -1.42 -9.26
N GLY A 57 14.12 -1.94 -8.10
CA GLY A 57 12.76 -1.77 -7.59
C GLY A 57 12.30 -2.94 -6.72
N TRP A 58 10.99 -3.03 -6.52
CA TRP A 58 10.37 -4.15 -5.82
C TRP A 58 10.23 -5.34 -6.76
N ARG A 59 10.67 -6.52 -6.32
CA ARG A 59 10.54 -7.77 -7.08
C ARG A 59 9.74 -8.81 -6.31
N ILE A 60 8.90 -9.56 -7.01
CA ILE A 60 8.14 -10.66 -6.42
C ILE A 60 9.05 -11.84 -6.02
N SER A 61 8.63 -12.57 -4.99
CA SER A 61 9.34 -13.74 -4.43
C SER A 61 8.36 -14.83 -4.01
N ASP A 62 8.83 -16.08 -3.98
CA ASP A 62 7.98 -17.23 -3.60
C ASP A 62 7.80 -17.38 -2.09
N ARG A 63 8.57 -16.65 -1.27
CA ARG A 63 8.59 -16.81 0.19
C ARG A 63 8.67 -15.48 0.90
N PRO A 64 8.06 -15.36 2.09
CA PRO A 64 8.11 -14.12 2.85
C PRO A 64 9.55 -13.78 3.24
N GLY A 65 10.07 -12.72 2.64
CA GLY A 65 11.39 -12.17 2.89
C GLY A 65 11.44 -11.15 4.03
N ARG A 66 12.62 -10.57 4.25
CA ARG A 66 12.85 -9.51 5.23
C ARG A 66 11.99 -8.27 4.94
N ASP A 67 11.92 -7.85 3.69
CA ASP A 67 11.23 -6.61 3.31
C ASP A 67 9.71 -6.77 3.40
N THR A 68 9.15 -7.92 2.99
CA THR A 68 7.73 -8.24 3.23
C THR A 68 7.39 -8.18 4.72
N ARG A 69 8.20 -8.81 5.58
CA ARG A 69 7.97 -8.75 7.04
C ARG A 69 8.08 -7.33 7.58
N ARG A 70 9.04 -6.54 7.07
CA ARG A 70 9.23 -5.15 7.47
C ARG A 70 8.03 -4.28 7.06
N ALA A 71 7.53 -4.41 5.84
CA ALA A 71 6.34 -3.70 5.37
C ALA A 71 5.11 -4.00 6.25
N ARG A 72 4.90 -5.29 6.59
CA ARG A 72 3.84 -5.71 7.52
C ARG A 72 4.02 -5.12 8.91
N SER A 73 5.26 -5.08 9.41
CA SER A 73 5.58 -4.49 10.71
C SER A 73 5.27 -3.00 10.74
N TRP A 74 5.66 -2.25 9.71
CA TRP A 74 5.37 -0.82 9.61
C TRP A 74 3.87 -0.53 9.53
N LEU A 75 3.13 -1.29 8.73
CA LEU A 75 1.68 -1.15 8.68
C LEU A 75 1.02 -1.47 10.03
N GLY A 76 1.48 -2.51 10.73
CA GLY A 76 1.00 -2.85 12.06
C GLY A 76 1.24 -1.72 13.06
N GLU A 77 2.45 -1.17 13.09
CA GLU A 77 2.81 -0.04 13.95
C GLU A 77 1.96 1.21 13.66
N ASP A 78 1.67 1.49 12.39
CA ASP A 78 0.80 2.61 12.01
C ASP A 78 -0.64 2.42 12.49
N LEU A 79 -1.15 1.19 12.41
CA LEU A 79 -2.49 0.86 12.88
C LEU A 79 -2.58 0.89 14.40
N ASP A 80 -1.56 0.38 15.10
CA ASP A 80 -1.48 0.44 16.57
C ASP A 80 -1.47 1.90 17.05
N ALA A 81 -0.68 2.77 16.38
CA ALA A 81 -0.65 4.19 16.69
C ALA A 81 -1.97 4.88 16.40
N LEU A 82 -2.59 4.60 15.24
CA LEU A 82 -3.88 5.20 14.90
C LEU A 82 -4.97 4.78 15.90
N GLU A 83 -5.03 3.49 16.24
CA GLU A 83 -5.96 2.94 17.25
C GLU A 83 -5.81 3.64 18.60
N GLU A 84 -4.56 3.90 19.06
CA GLU A 84 -4.27 4.63 20.29
C GLU A 84 -4.92 6.03 20.31
N PHE A 85 -4.90 6.75 19.19
CA PHE A 85 -5.40 8.13 19.08
C PHE A 85 -6.83 8.25 18.54
N THR A 86 -7.52 7.14 18.24
CA THR A 86 -8.92 7.12 17.80
C THR A 86 -9.87 6.45 18.81
N GLN A 87 -9.47 6.36 20.08
CA GLN A 87 -10.33 5.79 21.13
C GLN A 87 -11.63 6.59 21.27
N GLY A 88 -12.78 5.92 21.08
CA GLY A 88 -14.10 6.54 21.10
C GLY A 88 -14.41 7.42 19.90
N TYR A 89 -13.60 7.39 18.84
CA TYR A 89 -13.86 8.12 17.60
C TYR A 89 -15.07 7.54 16.86
N GLU A 90 -15.97 8.42 16.42
CA GLU A 90 -17.09 8.10 15.54
C GLU A 90 -17.03 8.99 14.29
N GLY A 91 -17.15 8.38 13.10
CA GLY A 91 -17.16 9.10 11.83
C GLY A 91 -16.19 8.55 10.79
N LEU A 92 -15.97 9.32 9.73
CA LEU A 92 -15.20 8.87 8.56
C LEU A 92 -13.72 8.66 8.87
N LEU A 93 -13.19 7.49 8.53
CA LEU A 93 -11.76 7.21 8.60
C LEU A 93 -11.24 6.75 7.25
N LYS A 94 -10.25 7.45 6.71
CA LYS A 94 -9.61 7.06 5.45
C LYS A 94 -8.45 6.10 5.67
N VAL A 95 -8.41 5.05 4.87
CA VAL A 95 -7.21 4.26 4.62
C VAL A 95 -6.92 4.23 3.13
N GLN A 96 -5.68 3.94 2.76
CA GLN A 96 -5.29 3.90 1.36
C GLN A 96 -4.34 2.74 1.07
N ALA A 97 -4.40 2.29 -0.17
CA ALA A 97 -3.50 1.31 -0.74
C ALA A 97 -3.29 1.61 -2.22
N VAL A 98 -2.19 1.11 -2.78
CA VAL A 98 -1.93 1.22 -4.21
C VAL A 98 -2.81 0.24 -4.96
N GLY A 99 -3.42 0.72 -6.04
CA GLY A 99 -4.27 -0.11 -6.88
C GLY A 99 -3.49 -1.11 -7.74
N PRO A 100 -4.18 -2.07 -8.37
CA PRO A 100 -3.57 -3.17 -9.09
C PRO A 100 -2.70 -2.72 -10.28
N TRP A 101 -3.02 -1.62 -10.96
CA TRP A 101 -2.29 -1.20 -12.16
C TRP A 101 -0.96 -0.54 -11.82
N THR A 102 -0.96 0.32 -10.81
CA THR A 102 0.25 0.94 -10.28
C THR A 102 1.14 -0.10 -9.62
N LEU A 103 0.57 -1.07 -8.88
CA LEU A 103 1.36 -2.20 -8.38
C LEU A 103 1.94 -3.04 -9.52
N ALA A 104 1.17 -3.40 -10.54
CA ALA A 104 1.68 -4.17 -11.67
C ALA A 104 2.79 -3.43 -12.43
N ALA A 105 2.73 -2.10 -12.48
CA ALA A 105 3.75 -1.26 -13.10
C ALA A 105 5.04 -1.16 -12.26
N ALA A 106 4.92 -1.18 -10.93
CA ALA A 106 6.03 -0.99 -10.00
C ALA A 106 6.70 -2.30 -9.56
N LEU A 107 6.00 -3.43 -9.64
CA LEU A 107 6.49 -4.74 -9.25
C LEU A 107 7.14 -5.45 -10.43
N GLU A 108 8.33 -5.98 -10.20
CA GLU A 108 9.08 -6.77 -11.16
C GLU A 108 8.83 -8.27 -10.96
N LEU A 109 8.75 -8.99 -12.08
CA LEU A 109 8.86 -10.44 -12.14
C LEU A 109 10.31 -10.88 -11.85
N ARG A 110 10.52 -12.18 -11.67
CA ARG A 110 11.87 -12.78 -11.50
C ARG A 110 12.85 -12.40 -12.61
N GLY A 111 12.35 -12.16 -13.83
CA GLY A 111 13.16 -11.75 -14.98
C GLY A 111 13.49 -10.26 -15.05
N GLY A 112 13.05 -9.44 -14.08
CA GLY A 112 13.31 -8.00 -14.03
C GLY A 112 12.36 -7.14 -14.87
N GLU A 113 11.50 -7.73 -15.70
CA GLU A 113 10.40 -7.01 -16.35
C GLU A 113 9.25 -6.75 -15.36
N ALA A 114 8.51 -5.67 -15.56
CA ALA A 114 7.34 -5.35 -14.74
C ALA A 114 6.26 -6.42 -14.90
N MET A 115 5.45 -6.61 -13.86
CA MET A 115 4.33 -7.57 -13.87
C MET A 115 3.33 -7.27 -15.00
N LEU A 116 3.24 -6.03 -15.47
CA LEU A 116 2.46 -5.65 -16.67
C LEU A 116 2.80 -6.47 -17.92
N ALA A 117 4.00 -7.06 -18.01
CA ALA A 117 4.38 -7.91 -19.13
C ALA A 117 3.58 -9.23 -19.18
N ASP A 118 2.96 -9.64 -18.08
CA ASP A 118 2.25 -10.91 -17.93
C ASP A 118 0.82 -10.67 -17.39
N ALA A 119 -0.16 -10.87 -18.27
CA ALA A 119 -1.57 -10.72 -17.93
C ALA A 119 -2.06 -11.75 -16.88
N GLY A 120 -1.42 -12.92 -16.80
CA GLY A 120 -1.67 -13.90 -15.74
C GLY A 120 -1.19 -13.38 -14.40
N ALA A 121 0.05 -12.89 -14.35
CA ALA A 121 0.60 -12.28 -13.14
C ALA A 121 -0.22 -11.07 -12.65
N CYS A 122 -0.74 -10.25 -13.57
CA CYS A 122 -1.64 -9.14 -13.23
C CYS A 122 -2.97 -9.61 -12.61
N ARG A 123 -3.54 -10.71 -13.11
CA ARG A 123 -4.76 -11.30 -12.52
C ARG A 123 -4.50 -11.84 -11.12
N ASP A 124 -3.39 -12.56 -10.94
CA ASP A 124 -3.00 -13.12 -9.65
C ASP A 124 -2.72 -12.01 -8.63
N LEU A 125 -2.06 -10.93 -9.06
CA LEU A 125 -1.84 -9.74 -8.24
C LEU A 125 -3.16 -9.09 -7.82
N ALA A 126 -4.09 -8.88 -8.75
CA ALA A 126 -5.39 -8.29 -8.43
C ALA A 126 -6.19 -9.15 -7.45
N GLY A 127 -6.16 -10.48 -7.60
CA GLY A 127 -6.77 -11.42 -6.67
C GLY A 127 -6.15 -11.36 -5.28
N SER A 128 -4.81 -11.40 -5.21
CA SER A 128 -4.03 -11.30 -3.98
C SER A 128 -4.29 -9.97 -3.24
N LEU A 129 -4.31 -8.86 -3.98
CA LEU A 129 -4.59 -7.52 -3.44
C LEU A 129 -6.02 -7.42 -2.92
N ALA A 130 -7.01 -7.92 -3.66
CA ALA A 130 -8.40 -7.88 -3.23
C ALA A 130 -8.60 -8.63 -1.89
N GLU A 131 -7.96 -9.79 -1.74
CA GLU A 131 -8.00 -10.54 -0.47
C GLU A 131 -7.29 -9.80 0.67
N GLY A 132 -6.08 -9.27 0.39
CA GLY A 132 -5.33 -8.45 1.32
C GLY A 132 -6.09 -7.22 1.83
N LEU A 133 -6.78 -6.52 0.92
CA LEU A 133 -7.59 -5.36 1.25
C LEU A 133 -8.80 -5.74 2.10
N ARG A 134 -9.46 -6.88 1.84
CA ARG A 134 -10.56 -7.36 2.70
C ARG A 134 -10.07 -7.61 4.12
N ALA A 135 -8.95 -8.32 4.27
CA ALA A 135 -8.36 -8.60 5.57
C ALA A 135 -7.94 -7.31 6.30
N HIS A 136 -7.32 -6.37 5.58
CA HIS A 136 -6.91 -5.09 6.13
C HIS A 136 -8.10 -4.24 6.59
N LEU A 137 -9.13 -4.10 5.76
CA LEU A 137 -10.33 -3.35 6.13
C LEU A 137 -11.08 -4.00 7.29
N ALA A 138 -11.07 -5.33 7.38
CA ALA A 138 -11.62 -6.03 8.53
C ALA A 138 -10.83 -5.72 9.82
N ASP A 139 -9.50 -5.71 9.75
CA ASP A 139 -8.65 -5.36 10.90
C ASP A 139 -8.84 -3.90 11.34
N VAL A 140 -8.91 -2.96 10.40
CA VAL A 140 -9.18 -1.53 10.69
C VAL A 140 -10.54 -1.38 11.38
N ARG A 141 -11.60 -2.01 10.87
CA ARG A 141 -12.93 -1.96 11.51
C ARG A 141 -12.95 -2.59 12.89
N ARG A 142 -12.15 -3.64 13.12
CA ARG A 142 -12.03 -4.28 14.43
C ARG A 142 -11.35 -3.36 15.44
N ARG A 143 -10.32 -2.63 15.02
CA ARG A 143 -9.54 -1.71 15.86
C ARG A 143 -10.28 -0.39 16.14
N MET A 144 -11.06 0.11 15.17
CA MET A 144 -11.82 1.36 15.27
C MET A 144 -13.31 1.11 14.97
N PRO A 145 -14.07 0.52 15.91
CA PRO A 145 -15.44 0.09 15.65
C PRO A 145 -16.44 1.23 15.38
N GLY A 146 -16.16 2.46 15.84
CA GLY A 146 -16.97 3.65 15.55
C GLY A 146 -16.64 4.31 14.20
N ALA A 147 -15.60 3.84 13.51
CA ALA A 147 -15.15 4.46 12.27
C ALA A 147 -15.86 3.92 11.02
N ASP A 148 -16.37 4.84 10.21
CA ASP A 148 -16.86 4.61 8.85
C ASP A 148 -15.67 4.60 7.89
N VAL A 149 -15.11 3.41 7.66
CA VAL A 149 -13.86 3.24 6.89
C VAL A 149 -14.08 3.48 5.39
N VAL A 150 -13.33 4.44 4.84
CA VAL A 150 -13.23 4.75 3.41
C VAL A 150 -11.88 4.28 2.87
N LEU A 151 -11.89 3.45 1.82
CA LEU A 151 -10.68 3.02 1.12
C LEU A 151 -10.43 3.91 -0.10
N GLN A 152 -9.26 4.52 -0.17
CA GLN A 152 -8.72 5.16 -1.37
C GLN A 152 -7.75 4.21 -2.07
N LEU A 153 -7.95 3.98 -3.38
CA LEU A 153 -6.99 3.26 -4.21
C LEU A 153 -6.15 4.25 -5.02
N ASP A 154 -4.85 4.27 -4.75
CA ASP A 154 -3.90 5.15 -5.41
C ASP A 154 -3.41 4.54 -6.71
N GLU A 155 -3.77 5.19 -7.83
CA GLU A 155 -3.50 4.71 -9.17
C GLU A 155 -2.75 5.73 -10.07
N PRO A 156 -1.61 6.28 -9.63
CA PRO A 156 -0.87 7.29 -10.42
C PRO A 156 -0.37 6.76 -11.76
N SER A 157 -0.11 5.45 -11.92
CA SER A 157 0.36 4.87 -13.17
C SER A 157 -0.76 4.50 -14.14
N LEU A 158 -2.03 4.54 -13.73
CA LEU A 158 -3.17 4.04 -14.52
C LEU A 158 -3.23 4.64 -15.93
N THR A 159 -3.09 5.95 -16.05
CA THR A 159 -3.08 6.61 -17.37
C THR A 159 -1.92 6.12 -18.24
N ALA A 160 -0.74 5.90 -17.67
CA ALA A 160 0.40 5.40 -18.43
C ALA A 160 0.22 3.94 -18.84
N VAL A 161 -0.40 3.12 -17.99
CA VAL A 161 -0.75 1.73 -18.29
C VAL A 161 -1.76 1.66 -19.43
N LEU A 162 -2.89 2.37 -19.31
CA LEU A 162 -3.95 2.38 -20.33
C LEU A 162 -3.49 2.90 -21.69
N LEU A 163 -2.47 3.76 -21.72
CA LEU A 163 -1.89 4.30 -22.95
C LEU A 163 -0.69 3.50 -23.46
N GLY A 164 -0.29 2.41 -22.79
CA GLY A 164 0.89 1.62 -23.16
C GLY A 164 2.19 2.42 -23.12
N ARG A 165 2.35 3.30 -22.12
CA ARG A 165 3.48 4.24 -21.98
C ARG A 165 4.47 3.87 -20.88
N VAL A 166 4.22 2.80 -20.14
CA VAL A 166 5.16 2.29 -19.12
C VAL A 166 6.34 1.63 -19.84
N ARG A 167 7.57 2.08 -19.55
CA ARG A 167 8.80 1.57 -20.20
C ARG A 167 9.14 0.17 -19.71
N SER A 168 9.66 -0.66 -20.61
CA SER A 168 10.24 -1.97 -20.26
C SER A 168 11.51 -1.82 -19.43
N ALA A 169 12.00 -2.90 -18.81
CA ALA A 169 13.22 -2.86 -18.00
C ALA A 169 14.44 -2.38 -18.81
N SER A 170 14.53 -2.79 -20.07
CA SER A 170 15.57 -2.32 -21.01
C SER A 170 15.45 -0.84 -21.40
N GLY A 171 14.32 -0.20 -21.11
CA GLY A 171 14.04 1.17 -21.50
C GLY A 171 13.83 1.39 -23.00
N TYR A 172 13.94 0.41 -23.88
CA TYR A 172 13.79 0.61 -25.35
C TYR A 172 12.35 0.47 -25.86
N ARG A 173 11.48 -0.19 -25.10
CA ARG A 173 10.09 -0.47 -25.48
C ARG A 173 9.14 0.01 -24.39
N THR A 174 7.86 -0.04 -24.67
CA THR A 174 6.80 0.11 -23.67
C THR A 174 5.96 -1.16 -23.59
N TYR A 175 5.37 -1.42 -22.43
CA TYR A 175 4.35 -2.45 -22.29
C TYR A 175 3.10 -2.04 -23.07
N ARG A 176 2.40 -3.03 -23.64
CA ARG A 176 1.14 -2.79 -24.35
C ARG A 176 0.04 -2.48 -23.35
N ALA A 177 -0.95 -1.71 -23.79
CA ALA A 177 -2.21 -1.53 -23.06
C ALA A 177 -3.06 -2.80 -23.13
#